data_AF-A0A8D8V787-F1
#
_entry.id   AF-A0A8D8V787-F1
#
_cell.length_a   1.000
_cell.length_b   1.000
_cell.length_c   1.000
_cell.angle_alpha   90.00
_cell.angle_beta   90.00
_cell.angle_gamma   90.00
#
_symmetry.space_group_name_H-M   'P 1'
#
loop_
_entity.id
_entity.type
_entity.pdbx_description
1 polymer ?
#
loop_
_entity_poly.entity_id
_entity_poly.type
_entity_poly.pdbx_seq_one_letter_code
_entity_poly.pdbx_strand_id
1 'polypeptide(L)'
;MPNRFQYNTKANPFVNVSDVTPVSPVPPVTPSRDIRFLPLFQVLQFDSLSCIGSSNDNGTCMNSQDCTGKGGFISGPCARSYGVCCVFMATCGQTTRENVTYFVNQGYPKSFDDTGSCQLTVHKSRPDICQYRLDFDQFSITGTS
;
A
#
# COMPACT_ATOMS: atom_id res chain seq x y z
N MET A 1 5.12 5.14 -25.43
CA MET A 1 4.05 4.24 -24.89
C MET A 1 3.87 4.51 -23.40
N PRO A 2 2.69 4.29 -22.77
CA PRO A 2 2.55 4.42 -21.32
C PRO A 2 3.28 3.27 -20.61
N ASN A 3 4.04 3.60 -19.58
CA ASN A 3 4.75 2.64 -18.75
C ASN A 3 4.15 2.64 -17.35
N ARG A 4 3.78 1.45 -16.88
CA ARG A 4 3.24 1.20 -15.55
C ARG A 4 3.86 -0.07 -14.99
N PHE A 5 4.42 0.05 -13.79
CA PHE A 5 4.81 -1.11 -12.99
C PHE A 5 4.34 -0.95 -11.56
N GLN A 6 4.11 -2.06 -10.91
CA GLN A 6 3.72 -2.14 -9.52
C GLN A 6 4.91 -2.63 -8.70
N TYR A 7 5.08 -2.11 -7.49
CA TYR A 7 5.99 -2.75 -6.54
C TYR A 7 5.27 -3.24 -5.30
N ASN A 8 5.75 -4.37 -4.80
CA ASN A 8 5.22 -5.05 -3.64
C ASN A 8 6.37 -5.38 -2.68
N THR A 9 6.14 -5.26 -1.37
CA THR A 9 7.14 -5.58 -0.34
C THR A 9 6.90 -6.95 0.25
N LYS A 10 7.97 -7.71 0.49
CA LYS A 10 7.95 -8.88 1.38
C LYS A 10 8.73 -8.59 2.66
N ALA A 11 8.07 -8.78 3.80
CA ALA A 11 8.69 -8.78 5.12
C ALA A 11 9.54 -10.05 5.30
N ASN A 12 10.57 -9.97 6.15
CA ASN A 12 11.33 -11.14 6.55
C ASN A 12 10.41 -12.12 7.32
N PRO A 13 10.29 -13.41 6.92
CA PRO A 13 9.54 -14.39 7.71
C PRO A 13 10.17 -14.65 9.09
N PHE A 14 11.45 -14.29 9.28
CA PHE A 14 12.15 -14.35 10.55
C PHE A 14 12.13 -12.96 11.22
N VAL A 15 10.95 -12.48 11.63
CA VAL A 15 10.86 -11.30 12.50
C VAL A 15 11.38 -11.72 13.88
N ASN A 16 12.46 -11.09 14.34
CA ASN A 16 12.93 -11.30 15.71
C ASN A 16 11.93 -10.62 16.65
N VAL A 17 11.44 -11.33 17.68
CA VAL A 17 10.40 -10.83 18.61
C VAL A 17 10.82 -9.50 19.26
N SER A 18 12.13 -9.23 19.35
CA SER A 18 12.73 -7.99 19.84
C SER A 18 12.50 -6.75 18.96
N ASP A 19 12.15 -6.89 17.69
CA ASP A 19 11.92 -5.77 16.75
C ASP A 19 10.43 -5.41 16.60
N VAL A 20 9.53 -6.19 17.21
CA VAL A 20 8.12 -5.79 17.35
C VAL A 20 8.08 -4.74 18.45
N THR A 21 8.07 -3.45 18.10
CA THR A 21 7.72 -2.41 19.08
C THR A 21 6.37 -2.79 19.69
N PRO A 22 6.24 -2.90 21.02
CA PRO A 22 4.94 -3.11 21.63
C PRO A 22 4.04 -1.97 21.17
N VAL A 23 2.99 -2.30 20.42
CA VAL A 23 1.89 -1.37 20.17
C VAL A 23 1.44 -0.92 21.55
N SER A 24 1.60 0.37 21.84
CA SER A 24 1.22 0.93 23.15
C SER A 24 -0.20 0.46 23.47
N PRO A 25 -0.48 -0.09 24.66
CA PRO A 25 -1.82 -0.50 25.01
C PRO A 25 -2.75 0.68 24.80
N VAL A 26 -3.76 0.51 23.93
CA VAL A 26 -4.90 1.43 23.87
C VAL A 26 -5.39 1.57 25.31
N PRO A 27 -5.50 2.79 25.87
CA PRO A 27 -5.93 2.95 27.25
C PRO A 27 -7.29 2.26 27.42
N PRO A 28 -7.49 1.42 28.44
CA PRO A 28 -8.76 0.74 28.64
C PRO A 28 -9.83 1.80 28.89
N VAL A 29 -10.83 1.86 28.02
CA VAL A 29 -12.08 2.58 28.30
C VAL A 29 -12.69 1.92 29.53
N THR A 30 -12.66 2.59 30.68
CA THR A 30 -13.15 2.04 31.94
C THR A 30 -14.67 1.82 31.88
N PRO A 31 -15.18 0.58 31.88
CA PRO A 31 -16.60 0.32 31.99
C PRO A 31 -16.95 0.14 33.47
N SER A 32 -17.99 0.82 33.91
CA SER A 32 -18.62 0.61 35.21
C SER A 32 -19.00 -0.87 35.41
N ARG A 33 -18.70 -1.35 36.62
CA ARG A 33 -18.92 -2.66 37.28
C ARG A 33 -19.89 -3.66 36.62
N ASP A 34 -19.37 -4.88 36.53
CA ASP A 34 -20.02 -6.21 36.47
C ASP A 34 -21.00 -6.49 35.33
N ILE A 35 -20.57 -7.37 34.41
CA ILE A 35 -21.25 -8.63 34.01
C ILE A 35 -20.33 -9.37 33.01
N ARG A 36 -19.90 -10.59 33.42
CA ARG A 36 -19.44 -11.72 32.58
C ARG A 36 -18.52 -11.39 31.40
N PHE A 37 -17.22 -11.57 31.64
CA PHE A 37 -16.16 -11.60 30.62
C PHE A 37 -16.47 -12.61 29.51
N LEU A 38 -16.74 -12.12 28.30
CA LEU A 38 -16.56 -12.86 27.06
C LEU A 38 -15.26 -12.35 26.41
N PRO A 39 -14.17 -13.12 26.36
CA PRO A 39 -12.96 -12.69 25.66
C PRO A 39 -13.18 -12.89 24.15
N LEU A 40 -13.97 -12.01 23.53
CA LEU A 40 -14.26 -12.03 22.08
C LEU A 40 -13.67 -10.81 21.36
N PHE A 41 -12.50 -10.35 21.78
CA PHE A 41 -11.70 -9.44 20.96
C PHE A 41 -10.48 -10.20 20.44
N GLN A 42 -10.70 -11.07 19.46
CA GLN A 42 -9.64 -11.41 18.53
C GLN A 42 -9.30 -10.12 17.79
N VAL A 43 -8.22 -9.46 18.20
CA VAL A 43 -7.64 -8.36 17.46
C VAL A 43 -7.22 -8.94 16.11
N LEU A 44 -8.07 -8.79 15.11
CA LEU A 44 -7.73 -9.13 13.74
C LEU A 44 -6.58 -8.20 13.36
N GLN A 45 -5.36 -8.71 13.35
CA GLN A 45 -4.25 -8.02 12.72
C GLN A 45 -4.58 -8.01 11.23
N PHE A 46 -5.15 -6.90 10.78
CA PHE A 46 -5.35 -6.63 9.36
C PHE A 46 -3.96 -6.37 8.78
N ASP A 47 -3.25 -7.45 8.43
CA ASP A 47 -2.36 -7.37 7.27
C ASP A 47 -3.19 -6.73 6.16
N SER A 48 -2.70 -5.60 5.66
CA SER A 48 -3.33 -4.75 4.64
C SER A 48 -4.12 -5.59 3.65
N LEU A 49 -5.45 -5.63 3.78
CA LEU A 49 -6.27 -6.56 3.02
C LEU A 49 -6.23 -6.11 1.57
N SER A 50 -5.58 -6.89 0.70
CA SER A 50 -5.50 -6.59 -0.73
C SER A 50 -6.90 -6.55 -1.32
N CYS A 51 -7.16 -5.59 -2.19
CA CYS A 51 -8.42 -5.45 -2.91
C CYS A 51 -8.15 -5.15 -4.39
N ILE A 52 -9.14 -5.44 -5.23
CA ILE A 52 -9.15 -5.04 -6.64
C ILE A 52 -10.12 -3.88 -6.77
N GLY A 53 -9.62 -2.75 -7.24
CA GLY A 53 -10.41 -1.55 -7.45
C GLY A 53 -11.34 -1.64 -8.64
N SER A 54 -12.25 -0.68 -8.78
CA SER A 54 -13.22 -0.63 -9.89
C SER A 54 -12.57 -0.56 -11.28
N SER A 55 -11.34 -0.03 -11.35
CA SER A 55 -10.53 0.05 -12.57
C SER A 55 -9.65 -1.19 -12.79
N ASN A 56 -9.88 -2.27 -12.05
CA ASN A 56 -9.07 -3.50 -12.06
C ASN A 56 -7.63 -3.30 -11.59
N ASP A 57 -7.42 -2.31 -10.73
CA ASP A 57 -6.13 -1.98 -10.11
C ASP A 57 -5.98 -2.68 -8.76
N ASN A 58 -4.78 -3.16 -8.44
CA ASN A 58 -4.46 -3.66 -7.11
C ASN A 58 -4.39 -2.50 -6.12
N GLY A 59 -5.06 -2.67 -4.99
CA GLY A 59 -5.07 -1.70 -3.91
C GLY A 59 -5.05 -2.35 -2.54
N THR A 60 -5.10 -1.51 -1.54
CA THR A 60 -5.20 -1.88 -0.13
C THR A 60 -6.51 -1.36 0.44
N CYS A 61 -7.27 -2.24 1.09
CA CYS A 61 -8.49 -1.87 1.78
C CYS A 61 -8.16 -1.06 3.04
N MET A 62 -8.62 0.19 3.11
CA MET A 62 -8.39 1.09 4.26
C MET A 62 -9.51 2.12 4.42
N ASN A 63 -9.42 2.96 5.45
CA ASN A 63 -10.35 4.08 5.64
C ASN A 63 -10.16 5.14 4.54
N SER A 64 -11.23 5.84 4.16
CA SER A 64 -11.23 6.86 3.10
C SER A 64 -10.34 8.06 3.45
N GLN A 65 -10.32 8.46 4.73
CA GLN A 65 -9.47 9.52 5.22
C GLN A 65 -7.99 9.14 5.18
N ASP A 66 -7.65 7.90 5.54
CA ASP A 66 -6.26 7.42 5.48
C ASP A 66 -5.78 7.31 4.04
N CYS A 67 -6.63 6.82 3.14
CA CYS A 67 -6.32 6.71 1.72
C CYS A 67 -5.95 8.06 1.12
N THR A 68 -6.83 9.06 1.28
CA THR A 68 -6.61 10.40 0.73
C THR A 68 -5.50 11.15 1.48
N GLY A 69 -5.41 10.99 2.81
CA GLY A 69 -4.37 11.60 3.64
C GLY A 69 -2.96 11.12 3.30
N LYS A 70 -2.82 9.89 2.79
CA LYS A 70 -1.56 9.33 2.28
C LYS A 70 -1.30 9.60 0.80
N GLY A 71 -2.19 10.36 0.12
CA GLY A 71 -2.07 10.68 -1.30
C GLY A 71 -2.49 9.55 -2.25
N GLY A 72 -3.25 8.56 -1.75
CA GLY A 72 -3.84 7.51 -2.57
C GLY A 72 -5.17 7.93 -3.20
N PHE A 73 -5.61 7.15 -4.19
CA PHE A 73 -6.88 7.31 -4.89
C PHE A 73 -7.88 6.23 -4.48
N ILE A 74 -9.15 6.61 -4.32
CA ILE A 74 -10.24 5.70 -3.94
C ILE A 74 -10.78 5.00 -5.18
N SER A 75 -10.57 3.69 -5.26
CA SER A 75 -10.99 2.83 -6.38
C SER A 75 -12.11 1.86 -5.97
N GLY A 76 -13.17 2.38 -5.34
CA GLY A 76 -14.36 1.60 -4.98
C GLY A 76 -14.39 1.07 -3.53
N PRO A 77 -15.51 0.45 -3.11
CA PRO A 77 -15.69 -0.05 -1.75
C PRO A 77 -14.98 -1.41 -1.54
N CYS A 78 -14.51 -1.65 -0.32
CA CYS A 78 -13.97 -2.94 0.11
C CYS A 78 -14.56 -3.34 1.48
N ALA A 79 -14.26 -4.55 1.94
CA ALA A 79 -14.72 -5.09 3.22
C ALA A 79 -16.23 -4.88 3.45
N ARG A 80 -17.09 -5.29 2.49
CA ARG A 80 -18.56 -5.09 2.57
C ARG A 80 -18.98 -3.63 2.82
N SER A 81 -18.26 -2.70 2.20
CA SER A 81 -18.49 -1.24 2.29
C SER A 81 -18.11 -0.60 3.63
N TYR A 82 -17.33 -1.28 4.47
CA TYR A 82 -16.74 -0.66 5.66
C TYR A 82 -15.44 0.12 5.36
N GLY A 83 -14.84 -0.08 4.18
CA GLY A 83 -13.64 0.64 3.75
C GLY A 83 -13.64 0.94 2.26
N VAL A 84 -12.54 1.53 1.80
CA VAL A 84 -12.29 1.84 0.39
C VAL A 84 -11.05 1.11 -0.11
N CYS A 85 -11.09 0.69 -1.37
CA CYS A 85 -9.92 0.14 -2.04
C CYS A 85 -9.01 1.29 -2.46
N CYS A 86 -7.92 1.48 -1.73
CA CYS A 86 -6.99 2.57 -1.96
C CYS A 86 -5.87 2.15 -2.90
N VAL A 87 -5.64 2.93 -3.94
CA VAL A 87 -4.60 2.71 -4.95
C VAL A 87 -3.58 3.84 -4.85
N PHE A 88 -2.31 3.49 -4.70
CA PHE A 88 -1.23 4.48 -4.69
C PHE A 88 -0.58 4.56 -6.06
N MET A 89 -0.30 5.78 -6.51
CA MET A 89 0.45 6.03 -7.73
C MET A 89 1.57 7.03 -7.46
N ALA A 90 2.73 6.80 -8.08
CA ALA A 90 3.88 7.69 -8.04
C ALA A 90 4.48 7.86 -9.43
N THR A 91 5.06 9.02 -9.70
CA THR A 91 5.74 9.33 -10.96
C THR A 91 7.19 9.78 -10.73
N CYS A 92 7.89 10.14 -11.80
CA CYS A 92 9.30 10.51 -11.77
C CYS A 92 9.59 11.60 -10.73
N GLY A 93 10.67 11.42 -9.96
CA GLY A 93 11.13 12.35 -8.93
C GLY A 93 10.40 12.21 -7.59
N GLN A 94 9.33 11.40 -7.51
CA GLN A 94 8.60 11.21 -6.28
C GLN A 94 9.24 10.16 -5.37
N THR A 95 8.74 10.13 -4.14
CA THR A 95 9.12 9.17 -3.11
C THR A 95 7.86 8.52 -2.56
N THR A 96 7.93 7.23 -2.26
CA THR A 96 6.80 6.48 -1.71
C THR A 96 7.25 5.53 -0.60
N ARG A 97 6.36 5.30 0.36
CA ARG A 97 6.49 4.36 1.49
C ARG A 97 5.37 3.32 1.50
N GLU A 98 4.40 3.43 0.60
CA GLU A 98 3.18 2.64 0.64
C GLU A 98 3.34 1.37 -0.20
N ASN A 99 3.13 0.20 0.41
CA ASN A 99 3.15 -1.06 -0.32
C ASN A 99 2.08 -1.07 -1.41
N VAL A 100 2.32 -1.77 -2.54
CA VAL A 100 1.37 -1.85 -3.66
C VAL A 100 1.16 -0.47 -4.31
N THR A 101 2.25 0.23 -4.62
CA THR A 101 2.20 1.50 -5.37
C THR A 101 2.53 1.25 -6.84
N TYR A 102 1.76 1.88 -7.73
CA TYR A 102 2.04 1.93 -9.15
C TYR A 102 3.00 3.07 -9.48
N PHE A 103 4.12 2.75 -10.10
CA PHE A 103 4.94 3.75 -10.76
C PHE A 103 4.49 3.95 -12.20
N VAL A 104 4.31 5.20 -12.57
CA VAL A 104 3.84 5.59 -13.90
C VAL A 104 4.71 6.68 -14.49
N ASN A 105 4.83 6.69 -15.82
CA ASN A 105 5.46 7.79 -16.53
C ASN A 105 4.75 9.13 -16.25
N GLN A 106 5.47 10.24 -16.42
CA GLN A 106 4.82 11.55 -16.31
C GLN A 106 3.71 11.67 -17.37
N GLY A 107 2.56 12.21 -16.96
CA GLY A 107 1.40 12.36 -17.85
C GLY A 107 0.61 11.08 -18.13
N TYR A 108 0.89 9.98 -17.44
CA TYR A 108 0.07 8.76 -17.50
C TYR A 108 -1.43 9.07 -17.36
N PRO A 109 -2.33 8.44 -18.14
CA PRO A 109 -2.12 7.29 -19.04
C PRO A 109 -1.62 7.65 -20.45
N LYS A 110 -1.23 8.92 -20.72
CA LYS A 110 -0.69 9.31 -22.02
C LYS A 110 0.70 8.71 -22.26
N SER A 111 1.08 8.60 -23.53
CA SER A 111 2.46 8.27 -23.89
C SER A 111 3.42 9.33 -23.35
N PHE A 112 4.59 8.87 -22.93
CA PHE A 112 5.71 9.72 -22.58
C PHE A 112 6.82 9.43 -23.57
N ASP A 113 7.14 10.44 -24.38
CA ASP A 113 8.12 10.36 -25.46
C ASP A 113 9.31 11.31 -25.19
N ASP A 114 9.40 11.84 -23.97
CA ASP A 114 10.50 12.71 -23.55
C ASP A 114 11.75 11.88 -23.21
N THR A 115 12.90 12.46 -23.50
CA THR A 115 14.19 11.79 -23.35
C THR A 115 14.80 12.21 -22.02
N GLY A 116 14.83 11.31 -21.04
CA GLY A 116 15.36 11.64 -19.72
C GLY A 116 15.38 10.47 -18.75
N SER A 117 16.10 10.65 -17.64
CA SER A 117 16.07 9.69 -16.54
C SER A 117 14.84 9.93 -15.67
N CYS A 118 14.08 8.87 -15.42
CA CYS A 118 12.90 8.89 -14.55
C CYS A 118 13.16 7.96 -13.36
N GLN A 119 13.26 8.52 -12.16
CA GLN A 119 13.56 7.79 -10.93
C GLN A 119 12.37 7.83 -9.97
N LEU A 120 12.14 6.72 -9.26
CA LEU A 120 11.31 6.63 -8.07
C LEU A 120 12.19 6.29 -6.87
N THR A 121 12.01 6.98 -5.74
CA THR A 121 12.61 6.56 -4.48
C THR A 121 11.59 5.79 -3.66
N VAL A 122 11.91 4.54 -3.32
CA VAL A 122 11.06 3.70 -2.47
C VAL A 122 11.71 3.55 -1.10
N HIS A 123 11.01 4.04 -0.08
CA HIS A 123 11.40 3.83 1.31
C HIS A 123 10.68 2.61 1.88
N LYS A 124 11.34 1.95 2.83
CA LYS A 124 10.72 0.85 3.57
C LYS A 124 9.46 1.35 4.27
N SER A 125 8.34 0.68 4.01
CA SER A 125 7.08 0.88 4.74
C SER A 125 7.23 0.51 6.22
N ARG A 126 8.06 -0.51 6.49
CA ARG A 126 8.40 -1.03 7.81
C ARG A 126 9.87 -1.48 7.87
N PRO A 127 10.52 -1.45 9.06
CA PRO A 127 11.94 -1.79 9.18
C PRO A 127 12.27 -3.23 8.77
N ASP A 128 11.34 -4.17 8.95
CA ASP A 128 11.44 -5.60 8.67
C ASP A 128 11.23 -5.99 7.20
N ILE A 129 10.98 -5.03 6.31
CA ILE A 129 10.96 -5.28 4.86
C ILE A 129 12.37 -5.60 4.37
N CYS A 130 12.53 -6.75 3.70
CA CYS A 130 13.81 -7.23 3.20
C CYS A 130 13.86 -7.38 1.68
N GLN A 131 12.70 -7.45 1.02
CA GLN A 131 12.63 -7.61 -0.43
C GLN A 131 11.56 -6.72 -1.02
N TYR A 132 11.90 -6.10 -2.16
CA TYR A 132 10.97 -5.46 -3.07
C TYR A 132 10.83 -6.35 -4.30
N ARG A 133 9.59 -6.63 -4.68
CA ARG A 133 9.23 -7.28 -5.93
C ARG A 133 8.69 -6.21 -6.88
N LEU A 134 9.17 -6.22 -8.12
CA LEU A 134 8.68 -5.36 -9.19
C LEU A 134 7.87 -6.22 -10.16
N ASP A 135 6.62 -5.82 -10.40
CA ASP A 135 5.71 -6.46 -11.35
C ASP A 135 5.43 -5.46 -12.48
N PHE A 136 5.74 -5.85 -13.73
CA PHE A 136 5.64 -4.96 -14.89
C PHE A 136 4.32 -5.20 -15.62
N ASP A 137 3.32 -4.34 -15.37
CA ASP A 137 2.00 -4.43 -15.99
C ASP A 137 2.03 -4.02 -17.47
N GLN A 138 2.63 -2.86 -17.74
CA GLN A 138 2.78 -2.31 -19.08
C GLN A 138 4.18 -1.70 -19.18
N PHE A 139 5.04 -2.31 -19.98
CA PHE A 139 6.42 -1.88 -20.12
C PHE A 139 6.88 -1.95 -21.56
N SER A 140 7.35 -0.83 -22.08
CA SER A 140 7.96 -0.72 -23.40
C SER A 140 9.19 0.18 -23.32
N ILE A 141 10.30 -0.32 -23.84
CA ILE A 141 11.56 0.40 -23.99
C ILE A 141 11.92 0.43 -25.47
N THR A 142 12.41 1.57 -25.93
CA THR A 142 13.00 1.68 -27.26
C THR A 142 14.37 1.01 -27.22
N GLY A 143 14.54 -0.10 -27.94
CA GLY A 143 15.84 -0.76 -28.09
C GLY A 143 16.78 0.06 -28.97
N THR A 144 18.10 -0.14 -28.81
CA THR A 144 19.10 0.40 -29.73
C THR A 144 18.98 -0.30 -31.08
N SER A 145 18.71 0.45 -32.14
CA SER A 145 18.91 0.03 -33.53
C SER A 145 20.38 -0.18 -33.86
#